data_AF-A0A9D2BTK8-F1
#
_entry.id   AF-A0A9D2BTK8-F1
#
_cell.length_a   1.000
_cell.length_b   1.000
_cell.length_c   1.000
_cell.angle_alpha   90.00
_cell.angle_beta   90.00
_cell.angle_gamma   90.00
#
_symmetry.space_group_name_H-M   'P 1'
#
loop_
_entity.id
_entity.type
_entity.pdbx_description
1 polymer ?
#
loop_
_entity_poly.entity_id
_entity_poly.type
_entity_poly.pdbx_seq_one_letter_code
_entity_poly.pdbx_strand_id
1 'polypeptide(L)'
;MIMGGMPQEEQDEELMQSPMRMVVASFIKDKIAMVGLCLFVIIFLCCMILPFFFPIELNYQDVTQANAAPGFGLLKVPDSLQGNVQALSVGSTFSVGLDKDGNVYEWGTFPTDKLKNIPAADEMGQLTQISAGYDHVLAVNAEGQIFTWGNDRMGLTSIPVELEVSRQPIKQVSAGHQFSLALTENGRLYNWGSAYLLSIYFPEGVQGNIAQFEDNPNIVIALTNDGRVEPLSNKPSAYTNVPEEVQGNTVDIALSDESAAALTADGQVYTWGNNVYGSMNVPEEIQGHVVDIEGGRYHYTAILDDGTVTSWGNNNFGQTNAPEMTGVTDIFTNYFGSYAIDENGNAESWGLDGYLMGTDQLGRDVFRRLLLGGRMTMTVGFIAVIISTFIGVLVGGISGYKGGKIDNLLMRLTEIVSSIPFLPFCIILSSILGNSISELQRIILIMFILGLLSWPGIARLVRGSVLAEREQEFVTAAKALGVKEFGIILRHILPNIITVIIVNATLDFATCMLTESSLSFIGFGVTEPNATWGNMLNGAQNGQVIENYWWRWLFPAIAFGICTISINCVGDGLRDAIDPKSKER
;
A
#
# COMPACT_ATOMS: atom_id res chain seq x y z
N MET A 1 -21.97 -47.30 -45.19
CA MET A 1 -21.07 -46.15 -44.99
C MET A 1 -20.18 -46.51 -43.81
N ILE A 2 -18.88 -46.47 -44.02
CA ILE A 2 -17.86 -47.27 -43.33
C ILE A 2 -17.74 -46.85 -41.85
N MET A 3 -17.92 -47.82 -40.95
CA MET A 3 -17.46 -47.75 -39.56
C MET A 3 -15.93 -47.65 -39.58
N GLY A 4 -15.39 -46.47 -39.29
CA GLY A 4 -14.00 -46.32 -38.90
C GLY A 4 -13.87 -46.68 -37.43
N GLY A 5 -13.66 -47.95 -37.13
CA GLY A 5 -13.16 -48.35 -35.81
C GLY A 5 -11.75 -47.78 -35.65
N MET A 6 -11.47 -47.19 -34.49
CA MET A 6 -10.12 -46.77 -34.11
C MET A 6 -9.13 -47.95 -34.25
N PRO A 7 -7.88 -47.71 -34.68
CA PRO A 7 -6.86 -48.74 -34.76
C PRO A 7 -6.64 -49.43 -33.41
N GLN A 8 -6.47 -50.75 -33.44
CA GLN A 8 -6.29 -51.60 -32.26
C GLN A 8 -5.06 -51.21 -31.41
N GLU A 9 -4.05 -50.57 -32.03
CA GLU A 9 -2.88 -50.01 -31.35
C GLU A 9 -3.20 -48.79 -30.46
N GLU A 10 -4.17 -47.94 -30.82
CA GLU A 10 -4.59 -46.81 -29.97
C GLU A 10 -5.41 -47.29 -28.75
N GLN A 11 -6.16 -48.39 -28.89
CA GLN A 11 -6.88 -49.01 -27.77
C GLN A 11 -5.92 -49.68 -26.78
N ASP A 12 -4.86 -50.33 -27.27
CA ASP A 12 -3.84 -50.96 -26.43
C ASP A 12 -2.92 -49.93 -25.73
N GLU A 13 -2.68 -48.75 -26.34
CA GLU A 13 -1.99 -47.65 -25.68
C GLU A 13 -2.83 -47.00 -24.55
N GLU A 14 -4.14 -46.85 -24.72
CA GLU A 14 -5.04 -46.34 -23.67
C GLU A 14 -5.16 -47.33 -22.48
N LEU A 15 -5.07 -48.65 -22.74
CA LEU A 15 -5.07 -49.71 -21.72
C LEU A 15 -3.76 -49.80 -20.92
N MET A 16 -2.64 -49.29 -21.46
CA MET A 16 -1.33 -49.30 -20.79
C MET A 16 -1.01 -48.02 -19.99
N GLN A 17 -1.88 -47.01 -19.98
CA GLN A 17 -1.68 -45.82 -19.17
C GLN A 17 -2.25 -45.99 -17.76
N SER A 18 -1.50 -45.60 -16.73
CA SER A 18 -2.04 -45.58 -15.37
C SER A 18 -3.24 -44.63 -15.28
N PRO A 19 -4.25 -44.91 -14.43
CA PRO A 19 -5.44 -44.07 -14.30
C PRO A 19 -5.11 -42.59 -14.10
N MET A 20 -4.04 -42.30 -13.37
CA MET A 20 -3.60 -40.93 -13.14
C MET A 20 -3.03 -40.25 -14.40
N ARG A 21 -2.33 -40.98 -15.28
CA ARG A 21 -1.87 -40.42 -16.57
C ARG A 21 -3.04 -40.06 -17.48
N MET A 22 -4.10 -40.88 -17.48
CA MET A 22 -5.30 -40.60 -18.26
C MET A 22 -6.02 -39.34 -17.76
N VAL A 23 -6.15 -39.17 -16.44
CA VAL A 23 -6.71 -37.95 -15.83
C VAL A 23 -5.89 -36.72 -16.20
N VAL A 24 -4.55 -36.78 -16.09
CA VAL A 24 -3.67 -35.65 -16.46
C VAL A 24 -3.80 -35.31 -17.94
N ALA A 25 -3.81 -36.31 -18.82
CA ALA A 25 -3.97 -36.10 -20.25
C ALA A 25 -5.33 -35.49 -20.60
N SER A 26 -6.40 -35.89 -19.90
CA SER A 26 -7.74 -35.32 -20.05
C SER A 26 -7.78 -33.86 -19.56
N PHE A 27 -7.22 -33.60 -18.38
CA PHE A 27 -7.16 -32.27 -17.79
C PHE A 27 -6.40 -31.27 -18.69
N ILE A 28 -5.25 -31.68 -19.25
CA ILE A 28 -4.46 -30.83 -20.15
C ILE A 28 -5.23 -30.47 -21.43
N LYS A 29 -6.15 -31.33 -21.88
CA LYS A 29 -7.00 -31.05 -23.06
C LYS A 29 -8.13 -30.07 -22.75
N ASP A 30 -8.52 -29.91 -21.49
CA ASP A 30 -9.51 -28.92 -21.07
C ASP A 30 -8.90 -27.52 -21.10
N LYS A 31 -9.29 -26.75 -22.12
CA LYS A 31 -8.80 -25.38 -22.32
C LYS A 31 -9.21 -24.43 -21.20
N ILE A 32 -10.40 -24.60 -20.61
CA ILE A 32 -10.91 -23.72 -19.55
C ILE A 32 -10.11 -23.98 -18.28
N ALA A 33 -9.91 -25.25 -17.94
CA ALA A 33 -9.12 -25.64 -16.78
C ALA A 33 -7.67 -25.19 -16.90
N MET A 34 -7.06 -25.33 -18.08
CA MET A 34 -5.69 -24.89 -18.33
C MET A 34 -5.51 -23.37 -18.28
N VAL A 35 -6.46 -22.59 -18.81
CA VAL A 35 -6.44 -21.13 -18.68
C VAL A 35 -6.56 -20.73 -17.21
N GLY A 36 -7.49 -21.35 -16.47
CA GLY A 36 -7.63 -21.14 -15.02
C GLY A 36 -6.35 -21.47 -14.27
N LEU A 37 -5.71 -22.61 -14.57
CA LEU A 37 -4.44 -22.99 -13.94
C LEU A 37 -3.35 -21.97 -14.20
N CYS A 38 -3.17 -21.54 -15.45
CA CYS A 38 -2.17 -20.54 -15.82
C CYS A 38 -2.39 -19.22 -15.09
N LEU A 39 -3.62 -18.70 -15.07
CA LEU A 39 -3.95 -17.45 -14.39
C LEU A 39 -3.73 -17.56 -12.88
N PHE A 40 -4.18 -18.66 -12.26
CA PHE A 40 -3.98 -18.90 -10.84
C PHE A 40 -2.50 -18.96 -10.48
N VAL A 41 -1.69 -19.69 -11.26
CA VAL A 41 -0.24 -19.80 -11.02
C VAL A 41 0.44 -18.44 -11.17
N ILE A 42 0.09 -17.64 -12.18
CA ILE A 42 0.63 -16.28 -12.34
C ILE A 42 0.30 -15.42 -11.12
N ILE A 43 -0.96 -15.38 -10.70
CA ILE A 43 -1.40 -14.59 -9.53
C ILE A 43 -0.71 -15.08 -8.25
N PHE A 44 -0.64 -16.41 -8.07
CA PHE A 44 0.02 -17.03 -6.94
C PHE A 44 1.50 -16.64 -6.87
N LEU A 45 2.22 -16.78 -7.98
CA LEU A 45 3.64 -16.39 -8.07
C LEU A 45 3.82 -14.89 -7.83
N CYS A 46 2.96 -14.04 -8.38
CA CYS A 46 3.00 -12.60 -8.11
C CYS A 46 2.87 -12.30 -6.61
N CYS A 47 1.88 -12.87 -5.94
CA CYS A 47 1.67 -12.63 -4.50
C CYS A 47 2.78 -13.25 -3.61
N MET A 48 3.35 -14.37 -4.04
CA MET A 48 4.41 -15.06 -3.28
C MET A 48 5.80 -14.46 -3.53
N ILE A 49 6.08 -13.94 -4.71
CA ILE A 49 7.43 -13.50 -5.11
C ILE A 49 7.57 -11.98 -5.06
N LEU A 50 6.63 -11.22 -5.66
CA LEU A 50 6.82 -9.78 -5.82
C LEU A 50 6.97 -8.99 -4.50
N PRO A 51 6.32 -9.36 -3.37
CA PRO A 51 6.56 -8.65 -2.12
C PRO A 51 7.99 -8.75 -1.56
N PHE A 52 8.83 -9.65 -2.08
CA PHE A 52 10.27 -9.64 -1.74
C PHE A 52 11.02 -8.52 -2.47
N PHE A 53 10.54 -8.09 -3.65
CA PHE A 53 11.09 -6.98 -4.42
C PHE A 53 10.41 -5.64 -4.08
N PHE A 54 9.17 -5.70 -3.62
CA PHE A 54 8.37 -4.54 -3.22
C PHE A 54 7.96 -4.68 -1.75
N PRO A 55 8.91 -4.55 -0.80
CA PRO A 55 8.59 -4.65 0.61
C PRO A 55 7.61 -3.54 1.03
N ILE A 56 6.76 -3.85 2.00
CA ILE A 56 5.91 -2.87 2.67
C ILE A 56 6.26 -2.83 4.14
N GLU A 57 6.28 -1.62 4.70
CA GLU A 57 6.18 -1.44 6.14
C GLU A 57 4.70 -1.46 6.50
N LEU A 58 4.23 -2.52 7.15
CA LEU A 58 2.79 -2.72 7.43
C LEU A 58 2.18 -1.58 8.25
N ASN A 59 2.99 -1.01 9.15
CA ASN A 59 2.56 0.06 10.05
C ASN A 59 2.73 1.46 9.45
N TYR A 60 3.40 1.58 8.30
CA TYR A 60 3.59 2.88 7.66
C TYR A 60 2.25 3.44 7.20
N GLN A 61 1.99 4.70 7.54
CA GLN A 61 0.82 5.46 7.15
C GLN A 61 1.23 6.91 6.96
N ASP A 62 0.73 7.51 5.89
CA ASP A 62 0.93 8.92 5.64
C ASP A 62 -0.35 9.51 5.06
N VAL A 63 -1.12 10.19 5.91
CA VAL A 63 -2.39 10.81 5.50
C VAL A 63 -2.22 11.92 4.47
N THR A 64 -1.01 12.46 4.29
CA THR A 64 -0.75 13.44 3.24
C THR A 64 -0.83 12.83 1.85
N GLN A 65 -0.59 11.51 1.75
CA GLN A 65 -0.70 10.72 0.54
C GLN A 65 -2.07 10.05 0.41
N ALA A 66 -3.05 10.42 1.22
CA ALA A 66 -4.33 9.72 1.29
C ALA A 66 -5.14 9.85 0.00
N ASN A 67 -5.63 8.71 -0.50
CA ASN A 67 -6.45 8.62 -1.72
C ASN A 67 -5.81 9.29 -2.95
N ALA A 68 -4.50 9.17 -3.10
CA ALA A 68 -3.82 9.49 -4.35
C ALA A 68 -4.26 8.49 -5.43
N ALA A 69 -4.64 9.01 -6.59
CA ALA A 69 -5.07 8.23 -7.72
C ALA A 69 -3.90 7.42 -8.34
N PRO A 70 -4.19 6.32 -9.05
CA PRO A 70 -3.17 5.59 -9.78
C PRO A 70 -2.56 6.44 -10.89
N GLY A 71 -1.23 6.41 -11.00
CA GLY A 71 -0.51 7.15 -12.02
C GLY A 71 0.91 7.49 -11.60
N PHE A 72 1.65 8.00 -12.58
CA PHE A 72 2.98 8.59 -12.44
C PHE A 72 2.93 9.99 -13.03
N GLY A 73 3.72 10.91 -12.51
CA GLY A 73 3.71 12.33 -12.90
C GLY A 73 3.35 13.28 -11.76
N LEU A 74 3.49 12.87 -10.49
CA LEU A 74 3.42 13.80 -9.36
C LEU A 74 4.54 14.84 -9.44
N LEU A 75 5.69 14.46 -10.00
CA LEU A 75 6.88 15.31 -10.14
C LEU A 75 7.19 15.69 -11.58
N LYS A 76 6.27 15.42 -12.52
CA LYS A 76 6.50 15.72 -13.93
C LYS A 76 6.21 17.19 -14.23
N VAL A 77 7.27 17.99 -14.26
CA VAL A 77 7.23 19.38 -14.71
C VAL A 77 6.61 19.48 -16.12
N PRO A 78 5.63 20.37 -16.35
CA PRO A 78 5.05 20.56 -17.68
C PRO A 78 6.07 21.01 -18.72
N ASP A 79 6.01 20.43 -19.92
CA ASP A 79 6.94 20.75 -21.03
C ASP A 79 6.93 22.25 -21.41
N SER A 80 5.81 22.94 -21.19
CA SER A 80 5.69 24.38 -21.45
C SER A 80 6.43 25.26 -20.45
N LEU A 81 6.75 24.74 -19.27
CA LEU A 81 7.45 25.47 -18.22
C LEU A 81 8.98 25.34 -18.36
N GLN A 82 9.44 24.29 -19.04
CA GLN A 82 10.86 24.02 -19.27
C GLN A 82 11.56 25.17 -20.03
N GLY A 83 12.72 25.60 -19.55
CA GLY A 83 13.47 26.75 -20.07
C GLY A 83 12.95 28.13 -19.61
N ASN A 84 11.80 28.17 -18.94
CA ASN A 84 11.18 29.39 -18.45
C ASN A 84 10.75 29.33 -16.98
N VAL A 85 11.26 28.35 -16.22
CA VAL A 85 10.92 28.18 -14.80
C VAL A 85 11.45 29.39 -14.02
N GLN A 86 10.63 29.94 -13.13
CA GLN A 86 11.01 30.94 -12.13
C GLN A 86 11.02 30.35 -10.71
N ALA A 87 9.98 29.61 -10.35
CA ALA A 87 9.86 28.97 -9.03
C ALA A 87 9.03 27.70 -9.12
N LEU A 88 9.33 26.73 -8.27
CA LEU A 88 8.58 25.49 -8.13
C LEU A 88 8.21 25.28 -6.67
N SER A 89 7.22 24.44 -6.40
CA SER A 89 6.93 24.01 -5.04
C SER A 89 6.30 22.62 -5.04
N VAL A 90 6.84 21.75 -4.19
CA VAL A 90 6.36 20.38 -4.01
C VAL A 90 5.27 20.39 -2.94
N GLY A 91 4.04 20.01 -3.32
CA GLY A 91 2.95 19.78 -2.38
C GLY A 91 2.86 18.30 -1.96
N SER A 92 1.77 17.95 -1.29
CA SER A 92 1.55 16.58 -0.79
C SER A 92 1.50 15.54 -1.90
N THR A 93 0.55 15.66 -2.82
CA THR A 93 0.35 14.77 -3.98
C THR A 93 0.24 15.57 -5.29
N PHE A 94 0.64 16.83 -5.28
CA PHE A 94 0.62 17.72 -6.43
C PHE A 94 1.81 18.67 -6.33
N SER A 95 2.13 19.36 -7.42
CA SER A 95 3.14 20.40 -7.41
C SER A 95 2.62 21.61 -8.18
N VAL A 96 3.23 22.75 -7.89
CA VAL A 96 2.93 24.02 -8.55
C VAL A 96 4.20 24.67 -9.03
N GLY A 97 4.08 25.47 -10.08
CA GLY A 97 5.19 26.16 -10.69
C GLY A 97 4.78 27.52 -11.24
N LEU A 98 5.76 28.40 -11.32
CA LEU A 98 5.66 29.75 -11.82
C LEU A 98 6.67 29.91 -12.96
N ASP A 99 6.23 30.45 -14.10
CA ASP A 99 7.16 30.87 -15.16
C ASP A 99 7.63 32.32 -14.96
N LYS A 100 8.66 32.72 -15.72
CA LYS A 100 9.22 34.10 -15.66
C LYS A 100 8.24 35.20 -16.12
N ASP A 101 7.14 34.82 -16.77
CA ASP A 101 6.08 35.73 -17.22
C ASP A 101 4.98 35.91 -16.16
N GLY A 102 5.02 35.14 -15.06
CA GLY A 102 4.05 35.20 -13.97
C GLY A 102 2.90 34.19 -14.06
N ASN A 103 2.94 33.24 -15.00
CA ASN A 103 1.89 32.24 -15.18
C ASN A 103 2.04 31.06 -14.22
N VAL A 104 0.92 30.60 -13.68
CA VAL A 104 0.86 29.45 -12.74
C VAL A 104 0.58 28.15 -13.48
N TYR A 105 1.30 27.12 -13.10
CA TYR A 105 1.14 25.74 -13.56
C TYR A 105 0.91 24.84 -12.36
N GLU A 106 -0.04 23.90 -12.46
CA GLU A 106 -0.27 22.88 -11.45
C GLU A 106 -0.32 21.48 -12.10
N TRP A 107 0.27 20.48 -11.45
CA TRP A 107 0.26 19.10 -11.92
C TRP A 107 0.28 18.09 -10.77
N GLY A 108 0.09 16.81 -11.11
CA GLY A 108 -0.02 15.71 -10.15
C GLY A 108 -1.47 15.33 -9.85
N THR A 109 -1.70 14.83 -8.64
CA THR A 109 -3.03 14.40 -8.17
C THR A 109 -3.54 15.32 -7.06
N PHE A 110 -4.62 16.05 -7.34
CA PHE A 110 -5.15 17.03 -6.39
C PHE A 110 -5.97 16.38 -5.27
N PRO A 111 -5.65 16.62 -3.98
CA PRO A 111 -6.45 16.14 -2.84
C PRO A 111 -7.88 16.70 -2.81
N THR A 112 -8.10 17.83 -3.48
CA THR A 112 -9.40 18.49 -3.59
C THR A 112 -9.54 19.17 -4.94
N ASP A 113 -10.74 19.12 -5.52
CA ASP A 113 -11.05 19.85 -6.76
C ASP A 113 -10.94 21.37 -6.59
N LYS A 114 -10.96 21.88 -5.36
CA LYS A 114 -10.79 23.32 -5.09
C LYS A 114 -9.43 23.86 -5.53
N LEU A 115 -8.40 23.02 -5.59
CA LEU A 115 -7.07 23.42 -6.08
C LEU A 115 -7.12 23.84 -7.55
N LYS A 116 -8.02 23.25 -8.35
CA LYS A 116 -8.20 23.59 -9.77
C LYS A 116 -8.80 24.99 -10.00
N ASN A 117 -9.25 25.67 -8.94
CA ASN A 117 -9.85 27.01 -9.02
C ASN A 117 -8.79 28.08 -8.81
N ILE A 118 -7.79 28.12 -9.70
CA ILE A 118 -6.73 29.12 -9.68
C ILE A 118 -7.35 30.51 -9.92
N PRO A 119 -6.99 31.54 -9.14
CA PRO A 119 -7.43 32.92 -9.38
C PRO A 119 -7.05 33.41 -10.78
N ALA A 120 -7.77 34.38 -11.31
CA ALA A 120 -7.53 34.84 -12.68
C ALA A 120 -6.20 35.62 -12.78
N ALA A 121 -5.46 35.44 -13.88
CA ALA A 121 -4.14 36.06 -14.04
C ALA A 121 -4.18 37.61 -14.00
N ASP A 122 -5.27 38.21 -14.47
CA ASP A 122 -5.50 39.66 -14.40
C ASP A 122 -5.80 40.16 -12.98
N GLU A 123 -6.30 39.30 -12.09
CA GLU A 123 -6.48 39.59 -10.67
C GLU A 123 -5.17 39.45 -9.89
N MET A 124 -4.35 38.45 -10.24
CA MET A 124 -3.09 38.16 -9.55
C MET A 124 -1.96 39.13 -9.92
N GLY A 125 -1.94 39.62 -11.16
CA GLY A 125 -0.81 40.37 -11.68
C GLY A 125 0.43 39.49 -11.83
N GLN A 126 1.62 40.11 -11.81
CA GLN A 126 2.87 39.37 -11.99
C GLN A 126 3.28 38.68 -10.69
N LEU A 127 3.15 37.36 -10.65
CA LEU A 127 3.56 36.55 -9.50
C LEU A 127 5.09 36.46 -9.38
N THR A 128 5.56 36.39 -8.13
CA THR A 128 6.98 36.32 -7.77
C THR A 128 7.32 35.11 -6.90
N GLN A 129 6.37 34.65 -6.09
CA GLN A 129 6.52 33.49 -5.20
C GLN A 129 5.30 32.59 -5.29
N ILE A 130 5.51 31.29 -5.09
CA ILE A 130 4.46 30.29 -5.01
C ILE A 130 4.85 29.18 -4.02
N SER A 131 3.89 28.69 -3.24
CA SER A 131 4.11 27.63 -2.25
C SER A 131 2.90 26.70 -2.20
N ALA A 132 3.14 25.39 -2.37
CA ALA A 132 2.12 24.35 -2.29
C ALA A 132 2.24 23.58 -0.98
N GLY A 133 1.09 23.40 -0.31
CA GLY A 133 1.02 22.67 0.94
C GLY A 133 0.30 21.33 0.80
N TYR A 134 -0.42 20.97 1.86
CA TYR A 134 -1.18 19.73 1.87
C TYR A 134 -2.37 19.76 0.91
N ASP A 135 -3.22 20.79 0.99
CA ASP A 135 -4.47 20.90 0.22
C ASP A 135 -4.81 22.35 -0.19
N HIS A 136 -3.84 23.25 -0.16
CA HIS A 136 -3.96 24.66 -0.56
C HIS A 136 -2.63 25.21 -1.11
N VAL A 137 -2.71 26.36 -1.79
CA VAL A 137 -1.56 27.07 -2.38
C VAL A 137 -1.57 28.52 -1.90
N LEU A 138 -0.38 29.09 -1.72
CA LEU A 138 -0.14 30.51 -1.55
C LEU A 138 0.69 31.04 -2.72
N ALA A 139 0.41 32.25 -3.16
CA ALA A 139 1.23 32.97 -4.13
C ALA A 139 1.36 34.45 -3.75
N VAL A 140 2.43 35.09 -4.21
CA VAL A 140 2.70 36.51 -3.94
C VAL A 140 3.01 37.23 -5.25
N ASN A 141 2.40 38.39 -5.50
CA ASN A 141 2.71 39.21 -6.66
C ASN A 141 3.82 40.24 -6.41
N ALA A 142 4.29 40.89 -7.47
CA ALA A 142 5.33 41.92 -7.42
C ALA A 142 4.94 43.13 -6.54
N GLU A 143 3.64 43.35 -6.32
CA GLU A 143 3.10 44.36 -5.43
C GLU A 143 3.05 43.92 -3.94
N GLY A 144 3.44 42.69 -3.63
CA GLY A 144 3.44 42.13 -2.27
C GLY A 144 2.05 41.69 -1.78
N GLN A 145 1.10 41.47 -2.70
CA GLN A 145 -0.23 40.94 -2.36
C GLN A 145 -0.19 39.42 -2.34
N ILE A 146 -0.84 38.82 -1.35
CA ILE A 146 -0.95 37.37 -1.20
C ILE A 146 -2.25 36.90 -1.86
N PHE A 147 -2.15 35.80 -2.58
CA PHE A 147 -3.27 35.06 -3.16
C PHE A 147 -3.27 33.65 -2.60
N THR A 148 -4.45 33.08 -2.45
CA THR A 148 -4.61 31.73 -1.90
C THR A 148 -5.83 31.04 -2.49
N TRP A 149 -5.69 29.75 -2.77
CA TRP A 149 -6.76 28.90 -3.27
C TRP A 149 -6.58 27.46 -2.78
N GLY A 150 -7.61 26.64 -2.97
CA GLY A 150 -7.68 25.27 -2.44
C GLY A 150 -8.62 25.16 -1.24
N ASN A 151 -8.25 24.36 -0.24
CA ASN A 151 -9.13 24.07 0.89
C ASN A 151 -9.10 25.19 1.96
N ASP A 152 -10.27 25.75 2.27
CA ASP A 152 -10.42 26.83 3.28
C ASP A 152 -10.82 26.33 4.69
N ARG A 153 -10.52 25.07 5.03
CA ARG A 153 -10.81 24.56 6.38
C ARG A 153 -9.99 25.36 7.41
N MET A 154 -10.61 25.80 8.50
CA MET A 154 -9.99 26.68 9.52
C MET A 154 -9.57 28.07 9.01
N GLY A 155 -10.08 28.51 7.86
CA GLY A 155 -9.71 29.82 7.30
C GLY A 155 -8.35 29.83 6.63
N LEU A 156 -7.89 28.70 6.07
CA LEU A 156 -6.61 28.60 5.36
C LEU A 156 -6.48 29.57 4.19
N THR A 157 -7.58 29.87 3.50
CA THR A 157 -7.58 30.83 2.40
C THR A 157 -8.03 32.22 2.85
N SER A 158 -8.06 32.47 4.17
CA SER A 158 -8.52 33.73 4.76
C SER A 158 -7.32 34.52 5.31
N ILE A 159 -6.76 35.41 4.49
CA ILE A 159 -5.58 36.20 4.83
C ILE A 159 -5.89 37.12 6.03
N PRO A 160 -5.00 37.23 7.03
CA PRO A 160 -5.22 38.12 8.17
C PRO A 160 -5.39 39.58 7.76
N VAL A 161 -6.42 40.24 8.29
CA VAL A 161 -6.72 41.65 8.00
C VAL A 161 -5.55 42.56 8.36
N GLU A 162 -4.80 42.27 9.43
CA GLU A 162 -3.62 43.07 9.76
C GLU A 162 -2.56 43.03 8.66
N LEU A 163 -2.38 41.87 8.02
CA LEU A 163 -1.43 41.69 6.94
C LEU A 163 -1.90 42.44 5.68
N GLU A 164 -3.17 42.27 5.30
CA GLU A 164 -3.78 42.96 4.15
C GLU A 164 -3.74 44.49 4.28
N VAL A 165 -4.04 45.01 5.46
CA VAL A 165 -4.06 46.46 5.73
C VAL A 165 -2.65 47.04 5.79
N SER A 166 -1.67 46.27 6.32
CA SER A 166 -0.30 46.76 6.49
C SER A 166 0.41 47.05 5.16
N ARG A 167 0.00 46.37 4.07
CA ARG A 167 0.62 46.41 2.74
C ARG A 167 2.15 46.33 2.78
N GLN A 168 2.69 45.59 3.75
CA GLN A 168 4.13 45.37 3.84
C GLN A 168 4.54 44.41 2.72
N PRO A 169 5.66 44.68 2.03
CA PRO A 169 6.19 43.71 1.07
C PRO A 169 6.44 42.36 1.75
N ILE A 170 6.11 41.30 1.04
CA ILE A 170 6.23 39.92 1.52
C ILE A 170 7.56 39.35 1.04
N LYS A 171 8.34 38.84 1.98
CA LYS A 171 9.65 38.25 1.74
C LYS A 171 9.55 36.76 1.43
N GLN A 172 8.73 36.03 2.19
CA GLN A 172 8.58 34.58 2.08
C GLN A 172 7.17 34.16 2.47
N VAL A 173 6.61 33.15 1.79
CA VAL A 173 5.35 32.49 2.17
C VAL A 173 5.52 30.98 2.23
N SER A 174 4.72 30.33 3.07
CA SER A 174 4.65 28.87 3.13
C SER A 174 3.21 28.38 3.29
N ALA A 175 2.79 27.50 2.40
CA ALA A 175 1.57 26.71 2.53
C ALA A 175 1.93 25.39 3.25
N GLY A 176 1.55 25.27 4.52
CA GLY A 176 1.87 24.10 5.34
C GLY A 176 0.82 22.98 5.26
N HIS A 177 0.83 22.10 6.27
CA HIS A 177 -0.14 20.99 6.33
C HIS A 177 -1.59 21.46 6.57
N GLN A 178 -1.79 22.37 7.53
CA GLN A 178 -3.11 22.99 7.82
C GLN A 178 -2.94 24.39 8.40
N PHE A 179 -1.88 25.08 8.03
CA PHE A 179 -1.57 26.44 8.40
C PHE A 179 -0.90 27.12 7.22
N SER A 180 -0.83 28.44 7.28
CA SER A 180 -0.23 29.28 6.26
C SER A 180 0.63 30.33 6.96
N LEU A 181 1.82 30.58 6.42
CA LEU A 181 2.80 31.50 6.98
C LEU A 181 3.18 32.57 5.95
N ALA A 182 3.39 33.79 6.42
CA ALA A 182 3.94 34.87 5.62
C ALA A 182 4.92 35.70 6.45
N LEU A 183 6.12 35.89 5.92
CA LEU A 183 7.16 36.75 6.46
C LEU A 183 7.20 38.04 5.64
N THR A 184 7.10 39.19 6.31
CA THR A 184 7.26 40.50 5.69
C THR A 184 8.74 40.91 5.63
N GLU A 185 9.10 41.82 4.72
CA GLU A 185 10.46 42.35 4.58
C GLU A 185 11.00 43.06 5.85
N ASN A 186 10.10 43.54 6.72
CA ASN A 186 10.48 44.10 8.03
C ASN A 186 10.67 43.02 9.13
N GLY A 187 10.73 41.74 8.75
CA GLY A 187 11.04 40.62 9.62
C GLY A 187 9.89 40.17 10.54
N ARG A 188 8.62 40.46 10.18
CA ARG A 188 7.46 40.02 10.96
C ARG A 188 6.80 38.79 10.33
N LEU A 189 6.66 37.73 11.12
CA LEU A 189 5.99 36.49 10.71
C LEU A 189 4.51 36.50 11.13
N TYR A 190 3.64 36.15 10.19
CA TYR A 190 2.19 36.00 10.36
C TYR A 190 1.81 34.52 10.14
N ASN A 191 0.81 34.06 10.88
CA ASN A 191 0.30 32.68 10.83
C ASN A 191 -1.23 32.68 10.86
N TRP A 192 -1.85 31.89 9.98
CA TRP A 192 -3.30 31.65 9.96
C TRP A 192 -3.64 30.21 9.57
N GLY A 193 -4.92 29.87 9.59
CA GLY A 193 -5.38 28.48 9.53
C GLY A 193 -5.45 27.84 10.93
N SER A 194 -4.89 26.66 11.09
CA SER A 194 -4.92 25.92 12.36
C SER A 194 -3.89 26.46 13.37
N ALA A 195 -4.27 27.50 14.11
CA ALA A 195 -3.44 28.11 15.14
C ALA A 195 -2.98 27.13 16.25
N TYR A 196 -3.72 26.03 16.46
CA TYR A 196 -3.40 25.03 17.48
C TYR A 196 -2.25 24.10 17.10
N LEU A 197 -2.01 23.82 15.82
CA LEU A 197 -1.01 22.83 15.40
C LEU A 197 0.40 23.25 15.81
N LEU A 198 0.82 24.46 15.45
CA LEU A 198 2.18 24.94 15.70
C LEU A 198 2.33 25.68 17.04
N SER A 199 1.25 26.26 17.59
CA SER A 199 1.31 27.06 18.83
C SER A 199 2.49 28.06 18.86
N ILE A 200 2.67 28.81 17.77
CA ILE A 200 3.85 29.67 17.54
C ILE A 200 4.05 30.64 18.69
N TYR A 201 5.26 30.64 19.23
CA TYR A 201 5.73 31.56 20.25
C TYR A 201 6.95 32.32 19.74
N PHE A 202 6.95 33.64 19.89
CA PHE A 202 8.08 34.48 19.51
C PHE A 202 8.93 34.79 20.75
N PRO A 203 10.19 34.32 20.82
CA PRO A 203 11.13 34.78 21.83
C PRO A 203 11.38 36.30 21.74
N GLU A 204 11.85 36.89 22.83
CA GLU A 204 12.11 38.32 22.90
C GLU A 204 13.13 38.74 21.83
N GLY A 205 12.80 39.79 21.06
CA GLY A 205 13.68 40.32 20.01
C GLY A 205 13.72 39.50 18.70
N VAL A 206 12.92 38.45 18.56
CA VAL A 206 12.84 37.66 17.31
C VAL A 206 11.85 38.29 16.33
N GLN A 207 10.62 38.59 16.75
CA GLN A 207 9.62 39.18 15.86
C GLN A 207 10.04 40.60 15.41
N GLY A 208 10.05 40.84 14.10
CA GLY A 208 10.61 42.05 13.49
C GLY A 208 12.11 41.97 13.18
N ASN A 209 12.76 40.84 13.42
CA ASN A 209 14.17 40.57 13.13
C ASN A 209 14.37 39.23 12.37
N ILE A 210 13.31 38.62 11.87
CA ILE A 210 13.39 37.34 11.13
C ILE A 210 13.90 37.62 9.72
N ALA A 211 14.95 36.91 9.30
CA ALA A 211 15.49 36.94 7.95
C ALA A 211 14.77 35.92 7.04
N GLN A 212 14.55 34.72 7.54
CA GLN A 212 13.80 33.65 6.87
C GLN A 212 13.25 32.66 7.89
N PHE A 213 12.33 31.79 7.48
CA PHE A 213 11.78 30.74 8.34
C PHE A 213 11.64 29.44 7.56
N GLU A 214 11.63 28.34 8.31
CA GLU A 214 11.28 27.02 7.82
C GLU A 214 10.18 26.43 8.71
N ASP A 215 9.30 25.62 8.13
CA ASP A 215 8.24 24.95 8.86
C ASP A 215 8.08 23.47 8.52
N ASN A 216 7.54 22.73 9.49
CA ASN A 216 7.02 21.40 9.29
C ASN A 216 5.74 21.25 10.12
N PRO A 217 5.03 20.09 10.13
CA PRO A 217 3.81 19.93 10.91
C PRO A 217 3.95 20.09 12.43
N ASN A 218 5.17 20.15 12.97
CA ASN A 218 5.47 20.16 14.40
C ASN A 218 6.03 21.49 14.93
N ILE A 219 6.77 22.25 14.11
CA ILE A 219 7.47 23.46 14.54
C ILE A 219 7.74 24.42 13.38
N VAL A 220 7.98 25.69 13.73
CA VAL A 220 8.59 26.70 12.84
C VAL A 220 9.94 27.10 13.45
N ILE A 221 10.98 27.16 12.64
CA ILE A 221 12.30 27.67 13.03
C ILE A 221 12.59 28.93 12.22
N ALA A 222 13.05 29.98 12.88
CA ALA A 222 13.41 31.24 12.23
C ALA A 222 14.93 31.43 12.26
N LEU A 223 15.49 31.88 11.14
CA LEU A 223 16.81 32.49 11.10
C LEU A 223 16.64 34.00 11.22
N THR A 224 17.32 34.63 12.17
CA THR A 224 17.27 36.08 12.36
C THR A 224 18.33 36.82 11.54
N ASN A 225 18.17 38.12 11.31
CA ASN A 225 19.15 38.92 10.54
C ASN A 225 20.54 39.01 11.19
N ASP A 226 20.64 38.72 12.49
CA ASP A 226 21.88 38.59 13.26
C ASP A 226 22.44 37.15 13.28
N GLY A 227 21.90 36.25 12.45
CA GLY A 227 22.41 34.89 12.25
C GLY A 227 22.05 33.89 13.36
N ARG A 228 21.08 34.22 14.23
CA ARG A 228 20.60 33.29 15.27
C ARG A 228 19.53 32.38 14.72
N VAL A 229 19.56 31.12 15.13
CA VAL A 229 18.56 30.11 14.77
C VAL A 229 17.64 29.92 15.97
N GLU A 230 16.38 30.32 15.82
CA GLU A 230 15.41 30.46 16.89
C GLU A 230 14.16 29.61 16.60
N PRO A 231 13.95 28.51 17.35
CA PRO A 231 12.72 27.74 17.29
C PRO A 231 11.55 28.57 17.84
N LEU A 232 10.48 28.74 17.07
CA LEU A 232 9.33 29.54 17.45
C LEU A 232 8.33 28.75 18.32
N SER A 233 8.83 28.15 19.39
CA SER A 233 8.07 27.32 20.32
C SER A 233 8.50 27.57 21.76
N ASN A 234 7.52 27.54 22.67
CA ASN A 234 7.78 27.58 24.11
C ASN A 234 7.81 26.18 24.76
N LYS A 235 7.65 25.12 23.96
CA LYS A 235 7.65 23.72 24.43
C LYS A 235 8.95 23.03 24.01
N PRO A 236 9.72 22.48 24.96
CA PRO A 236 10.91 21.70 24.63
C PRO A 236 10.57 20.52 23.73
N SER A 237 11.40 20.29 22.71
CA SER A 237 11.35 19.15 21.80
C SER A 237 12.75 18.85 21.24
N ALA A 238 12.87 17.81 20.41
CA ALA A 238 14.14 17.52 19.73
C ALA A 238 14.60 18.70 18.84
N TYR A 239 13.65 19.44 18.25
CA TYR A 239 13.91 20.60 17.39
C TYR A 239 14.36 21.85 18.14
N THR A 240 14.07 21.95 19.44
CA THR A 240 14.42 23.15 20.23
C THR A 240 15.85 23.12 20.75
N ASN A 241 16.55 21.99 20.60
CA ASN A 241 17.94 21.82 21.05
C ASN A 241 18.92 22.27 19.97
N VAL A 242 18.84 23.55 19.60
CA VAL A 242 19.71 24.12 18.57
C VAL A 242 21.18 24.09 19.04
N PRO A 243 22.13 23.58 18.24
CA PRO A 243 23.55 23.59 18.58
C PRO A 243 24.07 25.01 18.87
N GLU A 244 25.01 25.15 19.81
CA GLU A 244 25.59 26.47 20.11
C GLU A 244 26.51 26.94 18.97
N GLU A 245 27.10 26.00 18.23
CA GLU A 245 28.06 26.22 17.16
C GLU A 245 27.47 26.95 15.95
N VAL A 246 26.15 26.84 15.73
CA VAL A 246 25.47 27.47 14.59
C VAL A 246 25.02 28.91 14.88
N GLN A 247 24.99 29.30 16.15
CA GLN A 247 24.44 30.59 16.57
C GLN A 247 25.34 31.76 16.13
N GLY A 248 24.81 32.65 15.30
CA GLY A 248 25.50 33.84 14.80
C GLY A 248 26.36 33.62 13.55
N ASN A 249 26.46 32.39 13.04
CA ASN A 249 27.20 32.05 11.81
C ASN A 249 26.33 31.34 10.75
N THR A 250 25.04 31.13 11.04
CA THR A 250 24.10 30.50 10.10
C THR A 250 23.72 31.49 9.00
N VAL A 251 23.78 31.04 7.75
CA VAL A 251 23.31 31.77 6.57
C VAL A 251 22.00 31.21 6.03
N ASP A 252 21.74 29.93 6.26
CA ASP A 252 20.55 29.25 5.78
C ASP A 252 20.07 28.12 6.70
N ILE A 253 18.79 27.77 6.65
CA ILE A 253 18.16 26.75 7.49
C ILE A 253 17.23 25.85 6.67
N ALA A 254 17.10 24.59 7.06
CA ALA A 254 16.18 23.65 6.43
C ALA A 254 15.47 22.75 7.47
N LEU A 255 14.21 22.38 7.22
CA LEU A 255 13.45 21.48 8.08
C LEU A 255 13.00 20.22 7.34
N SER A 256 13.21 19.08 7.99
CA SER A 256 12.47 17.85 7.68
C SER A 256 11.43 17.57 8.76
N ASP A 257 10.60 16.53 8.59
CA ASP A 257 9.61 16.13 9.61
C ASP A 257 10.25 15.40 10.81
N GLU A 258 11.57 15.18 10.81
CA GLU A 258 12.31 14.53 11.91
C GLU A 258 13.42 15.38 12.52
N SER A 259 14.08 16.20 11.69
CA SER A 259 15.25 16.98 12.06
C SER A 259 15.24 18.39 11.47
N ALA A 260 16.12 19.23 11.98
CA ALA A 260 16.46 20.54 11.45
C ALA A 260 17.93 20.56 10.99
N ALA A 261 18.24 21.44 10.06
CA ALA A 261 19.57 21.70 9.55
C ALA A 261 19.85 23.21 9.53
N ALA A 262 21.11 23.57 9.76
CA ALA A 262 21.63 24.93 9.61
C ALA A 262 22.88 24.87 8.73
N LEU A 263 22.89 25.69 7.69
CA LEU A 263 24.05 25.93 6.83
C LEU A 263 24.77 27.19 7.33
N THR A 264 26.06 27.04 7.54
CA THR A 264 26.94 28.12 8.01
C THR A 264 27.69 28.79 6.87
N ALA A 265 28.19 30.01 7.09
CA ALA A 265 28.85 30.82 6.06
C ALA A 265 30.11 30.16 5.44
N ASP A 266 30.71 29.19 6.12
CA ASP A 266 31.84 28.39 5.65
C ASP A 266 31.42 27.08 4.98
N GLY A 267 30.13 26.92 4.65
CA GLY A 267 29.60 25.79 3.89
C GLY A 267 29.39 24.51 4.71
N GLN A 268 29.45 24.60 6.05
CA GLN A 268 29.20 23.45 6.93
C GLN A 268 27.71 23.31 7.25
N VAL A 269 27.21 22.07 7.24
CA VAL A 269 25.83 21.73 7.58
C VAL A 269 25.80 21.03 8.94
N TYR A 270 25.04 21.62 9.87
CA TYR A 270 24.80 21.09 11.21
C TYR A 270 23.35 20.66 11.35
N THR A 271 23.12 19.42 11.76
CA THR A 271 21.77 18.87 11.93
C THR A 271 21.46 18.51 13.39
N TRP A 272 20.22 18.71 13.82
CA TRP A 272 19.74 18.29 15.15
C TRP A 272 18.28 17.84 15.07
N GLY A 273 17.83 17.06 16.06
CA GLY A 273 16.46 16.51 16.09
C GLY A 273 16.45 15.00 16.23
N ASN A 274 15.58 14.33 15.49
CA ASN A 274 15.49 12.86 15.42
C ASN A 274 16.15 12.35 14.14
N ASN A 275 16.65 11.12 14.18
CA ASN A 275 17.35 10.51 13.05
C ASN A 275 16.82 9.10 12.76
N VAL A 276 15.50 8.94 12.62
CA VAL A 276 14.91 7.60 12.43
C VAL A 276 15.22 7.10 11.02
N TYR A 277 15.12 7.97 10.01
CA TYR A 277 15.41 7.61 8.62
C TYR A 277 16.76 8.13 8.08
N GLY A 278 17.66 8.56 8.97
CA GLY A 278 19.03 8.94 8.56
C GLY A 278 19.17 10.36 7.99
N SER A 279 18.17 11.24 8.12
CA SER A 279 18.23 12.63 7.63
C SER A 279 19.37 13.45 8.25
N MET A 280 19.82 13.11 9.46
CA MET A 280 20.95 13.78 10.11
C MET A 280 22.32 13.23 9.69
N ASN A 281 22.38 12.21 8.84
CA ASN A 281 23.64 11.63 8.37
C ASN A 281 24.18 12.43 7.18
N VAL A 282 24.61 13.66 7.44
CA VAL A 282 25.21 14.52 6.41
C VAL A 282 26.46 13.85 5.83
N PRO A 283 26.59 13.71 4.50
CA PRO A 283 27.80 13.17 3.87
C PRO A 283 29.04 14.00 4.23
N GLU A 284 30.16 13.35 4.57
CA GLU A 284 31.38 14.07 4.98
C GLU A 284 32.00 14.84 3.81
N GLU A 285 31.83 14.32 2.59
CA GLU A 285 32.37 14.87 1.35
C GLU A 285 31.78 16.23 0.94
N ILE A 286 30.60 16.60 1.44
CA ILE A 286 29.97 17.88 1.10
C ILE A 286 30.23 18.97 2.14
N GLN A 287 30.79 18.62 3.29
CA GLN A 287 31.02 19.57 4.38
C GLN A 287 32.05 20.63 3.96
N GLY A 288 31.62 21.90 3.99
CA GLY A 288 32.41 23.04 3.54
C GLY A 288 32.20 23.43 2.07
N HIS A 289 31.35 22.69 1.36
CA HIS A 289 31.04 22.91 -0.06
C HIS A 289 29.57 23.26 -0.31
N VAL A 290 28.71 23.22 0.70
CA VAL A 290 27.27 23.51 0.54
C VAL A 290 27.03 25.01 0.40
N VAL A 291 26.22 25.40 -0.59
CA VAL A 291 25.83 26.80 -0.83
C VAL A 291 24.35 27.10 -0.56
N ASP A 292 23.51 26.08 -0.65
CA ASP A 292 22.06 26.16 -0.45
C ASP A 292 21.53 24.81 0.06
N ILE A 293 20.50 24.81 0.91
CA ILE A 293 19.95 23.58 1.49
C ILE A 293 18.43 23.68 1.69
N GLU A 294 17.71 22.64 1.28
CA GLU A 294 16.28 22.52 1.53
C GLU A 294 15.89 21.15 2.12
N GLY A 295 14.76 21.14 2.84
CA GLY A 295 14.31 19.99 3.61
C GLY A 295 13.01 19.38 3.08
N GLY A 296 13.06 18.09 2.81
CA GLY A 296 11.88 17.27 2.52
C GLY A 296 11.37 16.59 3.78
N ARG A 297 10.34 15.75 3.65
CA ARG A 297 9.73 15.05 4.78
C ARG A 297 10.75 14.22 5.57
N TYR A 298 11.62 13.45 4.91
CA TYR A 298 12.62 12.61 5.58
C TYR A 298 14.01 12.67 4.91
N HIS A 299 14.27 13.71 4.11
CA HIS A 299 15.51 13.88 3.37
C HIS A 299 15.88 15.37 3.28
N TYR A 300 17.13 15.65 2.96
CA TYR A 300 17.59 16.98 2.58
C TYR A 300 18.15 16.95 1.17
N THR A 301 18.15 18.11 0.54
CA THR A 301 18.78 18.37 -0.76
C THR A 301 19.65 19.60 -0.63
N ALA A 302 20.82 19.60 -1.25
CA ALA A 302 21.75 20.71 -1.20
C ALA A 302 22.39 20.99 -2.56
N ILE A 303 22.64 22.27 -2.84
CA ILE A 303 23.50 22.70 -3.94
C ILE A 303 24.93 22.86 -3.40
N LEU A 304 25.92 22.46 -4.19
CA LEU A 304 27.34 22.58 -3.87
C LEU A 304 28.00 23.76 -4.61
N ASP A 305 29.17 24.20 -4.14
CA ASP A 305 29.96 25.31 -4.68
C ASP A 305 30.47 25.07 -6.12
N ASP A 306 30.49 23.82 -6.57
CA ASP A 306 30.78 23.43 -7.95
C ASP A 306 29.54 23.44 -8.87
N GLY A 307 28.37 23.79 -8.33
CA GLY A 307 27.10 23.87 -9.05
C GLY A 307 26.40 22.53 -9.25
N THR A 308 26.78 21.48 -8.52
CA THR A 308 26.08 20.18 -8.50
C THR A 308 25.03 20.13 -7.38
N VAL A 309 24.17 19.10 -7.43
CA VAL A 309 23.12 18.86 -6.44
C VAL A 309 23.28 17.48 -5.80
N THR A 310 22.99 17.38 -4.51
CA THR A 310 23.00 16.12 -3.76
C THR A 310 21.80 16.01 -2.83
N SER A 311 21.40 14.79 -2.49
CA SER A 311 20.34 14.53 -1.51
C SER A 311 20.71 13.36 -0.61
N TRP A 312 20.30 13.42 0.67
CA TRP A 312 20.53 12.34 1.65
C TRP A 312 19.36 12.19 2.62
N GLY A 313 19.27 11.03 3.28
CA GLY A 313 18.18 10.66 4.19
C GLY A 313 17.39 9.44 3.73
N ASN A 314 16.07 9.46 3.88
CA ASN A 314 15.19 8.37 3.46
C ASN A 314 15.13 8.24 1.93
N ASN A 315 15.22 7.02 1.41
CA ASN A 315 15.15 6.76 -0.03
C ASN A 315 14.07 5.75 -0.44
N ASN A 316 12.98 5.61 0.33
CA ASN A 316 11.92 4.63 0.03
C ASN A 316 11.19 4.89 -1.30
N PHE A 317 11.24 6.12 -1.79
CA PHE A 317 10.61 6.60 -3.01
C PHE A 317 11.60 7.21 -4.01
N GLY A 318 12.92 7.09 -3.78
CA GLY A 318 13.92 7.69 -4.65
C GLY A 318 14.30 9.13 -4.29
N GLN A 319 13.95 9.62 -3.10
CA GLN A 319 14.18 11.03 -2.71
C GLN A 319 15.68 11.39 -2.59
N THR A 320 16.57 10.40 -2.46
CA THR A 320 18.02 10.64 -2.44
C THR A 320 18.69 10.35 -3.78
N ASN A 321 17.91 10.05 -4.83
CA ASN A 321 18.43 9.79 -6.17
C ASN A 321 18.55 11.09 -6.97
N ALA A 322 19.25 12.09 -6.42
CA ALA A 322 19.49 13.35 -7.10
C ALA A 322 20.19 13.10 -8.46
N PRO A 323 19.79 13.82 -9.52
CA PRO A 323 20.36 13.63 -10.85
C PRO A 323 21.81 14.14 -10.93
N GLU A 324 22.60 13.54 -11.82
CA GLU A 324 23.94 14.04 -12.16
C GLU A 324 23.81 15.29 -13.05
N MET A 325 23.68 16.46 -12.43
CA MET A 325 23.58 17.76 -13.12
C MET A 325 24.56 18.80 -12.56
N THR A 326 24.91 19.78 -13.40
CA THR A 326 25.83 20.88 -13.07
C THR A 326 25.21 22.22 -13.48
N GLY A 327 25.63 23.31 -12.85
CA GLY A 327 25.06 24.63 -13.13
C GLY A 327 23.65 24.78 -12.53
N VAL A 328 23.37 24.06 -11.44
CA VAL A 328 22.14 24.19 -10.66
C VAL A 328 22.14 25.55 -9.98
N THR A 329 21.05 26.31 -10.14
CA THR A 329 20.88 27.64 -9.55
C THR A 329 19.95 27.62 -8.35
N ASP A 330 18.93 26.77 -8.39
CA ASP A 330 17.87 26.72 -7.38
C ASP A 330 17.40 25.27 -7.17
N ILE A 331 17.03 24.94 -5.94
CA ILE A 331 16.39 23.68 -5.57
C ILE A 331 15.03 23.95 -4.93
N PHE A 332 14.10 23.01 -5.06
CA PHE A 332 12.78 23.06 -4.41
C PHE A 332 12.43 21.68 -3.87
N THR A 333 12.50 21.50 -2.56
CA THR A 333 12.35 20.23 -1.86
C THR A 333 11.31 20.37 -0.76
N ASN A 334 10.30 19.52 -0.81
CA ASN A 334 9.31 19.39 0.26
C ASN A 334 8.63 18.02 0.13
N TYR A 335 7.90 17.57 1.14
CA TYR A 335 7.25 16.26 1.18
C TYR A 335 8.21 15.14 0.70
N PHE A 336 7.88 14.45 -0.38
CA PHE A 336 8.67 13.31 -0.89
C PHE A 336 9.37 13.60 -2.21
N GLY A 337 9.39 14.85 -2.66
CA GLY A 337 9.92 15.23 -3.96
C GLY A 337 10.93 16.36 -3.87
N SER A 338 11.74 16.46 -4.92
CA SER A 338 12.70 17.53 -5.12
C SER A 338 12.73 17.94 -6.59
N TYR A 339 12.94 19.23 -6.82
CA TYR A 339 13.27 19.82 -8.10
C TYR A 339 14.62 20.52 -8.02
N ALA A 340 15.33 20.57 -9.14
CA ALA A 340 16.50 21.42 -9.34
C ALA A 340 16.39 22.15 -10.68
N ILE A 341 16.72 23.44 -10.70
CA ILE A 341 16.70 24.28 -11.90
C ILE A 341 18.13 24.57 -12.34
N ASP A 342 18.42 24.43 -13.63
CA ASP A 342 19.71 24.81 -14.22
C ASP A 342 19.76 26.29 -14.67
N GLU A 343 20.94 26.78 -14.99
CA GLU A 343 21.16 28.14 -15.53
C GLU A 343 20.34 28.49 -16.79
N ASN A 344 19.82 27.47 -17.50
CA ASN A 344 18.98 27.64 -18.68
C ASN A 344 17.49 27.68 -18.35
N GLY A 345 17.10 27.51 -17.08
CA GLY A 345 15.73 27.46 -16.61
C GLY A 345 15.04 26.10 -16.87
N ASN A 346 15.79 25.03 -17.09
CA ASN A 346 15.24 23.67 -17.16
C ASN A 346 15.17 23.07 -15.76
N ALA A 347 14.11 22.33 -15.48
CA ALA A 347 13.92 21.66 -14.21
C ALA A 347 14.03 20.13 -14.35
N GLU A 348 14.81 19.51 -13.48
CA GLU A 348 14.82 18.07 -13.25
C GLU A 348 14.20 17.74 -11.88
N SER A 349 13.65 16.53 -11.76
CA SER A 349 12.93 16.11 -10.55
C SER A 349 13.26 14.68 -10.15
N TRP A 350 13.21 14.42 -8.84
CA TRP A 350 13.40 13.09 -8.27
C TRP A 350 12.62 12.93 -6.95
N GLY A 351 12.44 11.69 -6.52
CA GLY A 351 11.58 11.33 -5.39
C GLY A 351 10.28 10.64 -5.80
N LEU A 352 9.24 10.80 -4.98
CA LEU A 352 7.96 10.13 -5.18
C LEU A 352 7.19 10.67 -6.39
N ASP A 353 7.28 9.97 -7.52
CA ASP A 353 6.57 10.36 -8.75
C ASP A 353 5.15 9.77 -8.89
N GLY A 354 4.75 8.82 -8.03
CA GLY A 354 3.39 8.28 -8.04
C GLY A 354 3.24 6.84 -7.56
N TYR A 355 2.06 6.28 -7.80
CA TYR A 355 1.65 4.96 -7.32
C TYR A 355 0.97 4.16 -8.43
N LEU A 356 1.44 2.93 -8.70
CA LEU A 356 0.91 2.08 -9.77
C LEU A 356 -0.59 1.80 -9.66
N MET A 357 -1.10 1.60 -8.44
CA MET A 357 -2.52 1.34 -8.16
C MET A 357 -3.13 2.38 -7.20
N GLY A 358 -2.48 3.53 -7.03
CA GLY A 358 -2.90 4.56 -6.10
C GLY A 358 -2.68 4.18 -4.63
N THR A 359 -3.22 5.00 -3.74
CA THR A 359 -3.17 4.79 -2.29
C THR A 359 -4.57 4.68 -1.67
N ASP A 360 -4.63 4.15 -0.44
CA ASP A 360 -5.84 4.15 0.38
C ASP A 360 -5.96 5.41 1.25
N GLN A 361 -6.98 5.44 2.13
CA GLN A 361 -7.27 6.59 3.01
C GLN A 361 -6.17 6.90 4.04
N LEU A 362 -5.21 6.00 4.24
CA LEU A 362 -4.07 6.17 5.14
C LEU A 362 -2.77 6.40 4.35
N GLY A 363 -2.88 6.65 3.04
CA GLY A 363 -1.75 6.87 2.14
C GLY A 363 -0.89 5.63 1.87
N ARG A 364 -1.44 4.43 2.10
CA ARG A 364 -0.70 3.19 1.89
C ARG A 364 -0.83 2.73 0.45
N ASP A 365 0.28 2.27 -0.13
CA ASP A 365 0.36 1.75 -1.51
C ASP A 365 -0.58 0.54 -1.72
N VAL A 366 -1.62 0.73 -2.54
CA VAL A 366 -2.63 -0.32 -2.83
C VAL A 366 -2.01 -1.50 -3.58
N PHE A 367 -1.01 -1.28 -4.44
CA PHE A 367 -0.37 -2.34 -5.20
C PHE A 367 0.41 -3.28 -4.28
N ARG A 368 1.25 -2.74 -3.40
CA ARG A 368 2.01 -3.55 -2.43
C ARG A 368 1.07 -4.30 -1.48
N ARG A 369 0.00 -3.64 -1.02
CA ARG A 369 -1.05 -4.26 -0.20
C ARG A 369 -1.78 -5.36 -0.94
N LEU A 370 -2.04 -5.22 -2.24
CA LEU A 370 -2.71 -6.24 -3.05
C LEU A 370 -1.92 -7.55 -3.09
N LEU A 371 -0.60 -7.46 -3.25
CA LEU A 371 0.29 -8.61 -3.34
C LEU A 371 0.39 -9.35 -1.99
N LEU A 372 0.60 -8.61 -0.90
CA LEU A 372 0.66 -9.18 0.44
C LEU A 372 -0.70 -9.67 0.92
N GLY A 373 -1.76 -8.96 0.58
CA GLY A 373 -3.13 -9.38 0.85
C GLY A 373 -3.50 -10.68 0.16
N GLY A 374 -3.10 -10.85 -1.10
CA GLY A 374 -3.28 -12.11 -1.83
C GLY A 374 -2.52 -13.25 -1.19
N ARG A 375 -1.26 -13.02 -0.77
CA ARG A 375 -0.47 -14.00 -0.02
C ARG A 375 -1.18 -14.45 1.25
N MET A 376 -1.71 -13.52 2.02
CA MET A 376 -2.42 -13.81 3.28
C MET A 376 -3.72 -14.59 3.02
N THR A 377 -4.59 -14.12 2.12
CA THR A 377 -5.85 -14.80 1.79
C THR A 377 -5.61 -16.22 1.28
N MET A 378 -4.64 -16.43 0.39
CA MET A 378 -4.31 -17.78 -0.11
C MET A 378 -3.69 -18.67 0.97
N THR A 379 -2.84 -18.13 1.85
CA THR A 379 -2.23 -18.91 2.94
C THR A 379 -3.29 -19.39 3.94
N VAL A 380 -4.24 -18.51 4.30
CA VAL A 380 -5.35 -18.88 5.20
C VAL A 380 -6.21 -19.97 4.57
N GLY A 381 -6.60 -19.81 3.31
CA GLY A 381 -7.36 -20.82 2.58
C GLY A 381 -6.63 -22.16 2.50
N PHE A 382 -5.32 -22.14 2.22
CA PHE A 382 -4.51 -23.34 2.03
C PHE A 382 -4.41 -24.17 3.31
N ILE A 383 -4.09 -23.51 4.43
CA ILE A 383 -3.97 -24.17 5.73
C ILE A 383 -5.33 -24.72 6.18
N ALA A 384 -6.41 -23.94 6.00
CA ALA A 384 -7.76 -24.39 6.33
C ALA A 384 -8.16 -25.66 5.56
N VAL A 385 -7.87 -25.73 4.27
CA VAL A 385 -8.15 -26.90 3.45
C VAL A 385 -7.34 -28.11 3.85
N ILE A 386 -6.06 -27.95 4.22
CA ILE A 386 -5.25 -29.07 4.71
C ILE A 386 -5.87 -29.66 5.97
N ILE A 387 -6.25 -28.82 6.93
CA ILE A 387 -6.89 -29.25 8.18
C ILE A 387 -8.23 -29.95 7.87
N SER A 388 -9.06 -29.30 7.05
CA SER A 388 -10.38 -29.81 6.65
C SER A 388 -10.26 -31.18 5.96
N THR A 389 -9.36 -31.29 4.99
CA THR A 389 -9.11 -32.50 4.21
C THR A 389 -8.58 -33.63 5.09
N PHE A 390 -7.63 -33.33 5.98
CA PHE A 390 -7.07 -34.32 6.90
C PHE A 390 -8.14 -34.93 7.80
N ILE A 391 -8.96 -34.08 8.46
CA ILE A 391 -10.06 -34.55 9.32
C ILE A 391 -11.09 -35.30 8.48
N GLY A 392 -11.45 -34.74 7.33
CA GLY A 392 -12.42 -35.30 6.39
C GLY A 392 -12.07 -36.72 5.93
N VAL A 393 -10.84 -36.91 5.49
CA VAL A 393 -10.33 -38.19 5.00
C VAL A 393 -10.27 -39.22 6.13
N LEU A 394 -9.84 -38.82 7.34
CA LEU A 394 -9.81 -39.72 8.50
C LEU A 394 -11.21 -40.15 8.92
N VAL A 395 -12.12 -39.19 9.13
CA VAL A 395 -13.47 -39.48 9.60
C VAL A 395 -14.24 -40.24 8.53
N GLY A 396 -14.27 -39.75 7.29
CA GLY A 396 -14.96 -40.40 6.17
C GLY A 396 -14.40 -41.78 5.86
N GLY A 397 -13.07 -41.93 5.90
CA GLY A 397 -12.37 -43.20 5.69
C GLY A 397 -12.75 -44.27 6.69
N ILE A 398 -12.74 -43.94 7.98
CA ILE A 398 -13.12 -44.87 9.04
C ILE A 398 -14.61 -45.18 9.00
N SER A 399 -15.45 -44.16 8.78
CA SER A 399 -16.91 -44.27 8.71
C SER A 399 -17.34 -45.20 7.57
N GLY A 400 -16.81 -44.96 6.36
CA GLY A 400 -17.14 -45.74 5.17
C GLY A 400 -16.63 -47.18 5.25
N TYR A 401 -15.41 -47.40 5.76
CA TYR A 401 -14.85 -48.74 5.83
C TYR A 401 -15.59 -49.62 6.86
N LYS A 402 -15.74 -49.14 8.10
CA LYS A 402 -16.30 -49.95 9.20
C LYS A 402 -17.82 -50.10 9.14
N GLY A 403 -18.54 -49.10 8.64
CA GLY A 403 -20.01 -49.14 8.61
C GLY A 403 -20.66 -49.24 10.01
N GLY A 404 -21.97 -49.51 10.02
CA GLY A 404 -22.72 -49.86 11.23
C GLY A 404 -22.72 -48.77 12.32
N LYS A 405 -22.42 -49.16 13.56
CA LYS A 405 -22.47 -48.24 14.73
C LYS A 405 -21.41 -47.14 14.69
N ILE A 406 -20.21 -47.45 14.21
CA ILE A 406 -19.10 -46.49 14.13
C ILE A 406 -19.43 -45.43 13.09
N ASP A 407 -19.97 -45.87 11.95
CA ASP A 407 -20.44 -44.98 10.90
C ASP A 407 -21.53 -44.02 11.40
N ASN A 408 -22.55 -44.56 12.06
CA ASN A 408 -23.62 -43.74 12.63
C ASN A 408 -23.09 -42.73 13.67
N LEU A 409 -22.16 -43.12 14.55
CA LEU A 409 -21.57 -42.19 15.53
C LEU A 409 -20.79 -41.04 14.85
N LEU A 410 -19.91 -41.38 13.90
CA LEU A 410 -19.08 -40.40 13.20
C LEU A 410 -19.93 -39.47 12.32
N MET A 411 -20.96 -39.98 11.65
CA MET A 411 -21.87 -39.16 10.86
C MET A 411 -22.74 -38.26 11.74
N ARG A 412 -23.15 -38.70 12.93
CA ARG A 412 -23.82 -37.82 13.90
C ARG A 412 -22.93 -36.69 14.39
N LEU A 413 -21.66 -36.97 14.68
CA LEU A 413 -20.69 -35.92 15.02
C LEU A 413 -20.53 -34.92 13.85
N THR A 414 -20.47 -35.44 12.62
CA THR A 414 -20.39 -34.65 11.38
C THR A 414 -21.61 -33.73 11.21
N GLU A 415 -22.82 -34.23 11.49
CA GLU A 415 -24.07 -33.45 11.48
C GLU A 415 -24.08 -32.35 12.56
N ILE A 416 -23.57 -32.64 13.77
CA ILE A 416 -23.47 -31.65 14.85
C ILE A 416 -22.58 -30.49 14.44
N VAL A 417 -21.40 -30.77 13.88
CA VAL A 417 -20.47 -29.72 13.40
C VAL A 417 -21.11 -28.92 12.25
N SER A 418 -21.75 -29.60 11.30
CA SER A 418 -22.44 -28.94 10.16
C SER A 418 -23.60 -28.03 10.60
N SER A 419 -24.14 -28.26 11.80
CA SER A 419 -25.24 -27.46 12.35
C SER A 419 -24.76 -26.14 12.98
N ILE A 420 -23.45 -25.97 13.17
CA ILE A 420 -22.87 -24.73 13.71
C ILE A 420 -22.84 -23.68 12.59
N PRO A 421 -23.54 -22.54 12.74
CA PRO A 421 -23.54 -21.50 11.72
C PRO A 421 -22.18 -20.78 11.73
N PHE A 422 -21.45 -20.89 10.62
CA PHE A 422 -20.06 -20.42 10.50
C PHE A 422 -19.90 -18.93 10.84
N LEU A 423 -20.61 -18.05 10.13
CA LEU A 423 -20.47 -16.59 10.30
C LEU A 423 -20.82 -16.13 11.73
N PRO A 424 -21.98 -16.49 12.31
CA PRO A 424 -22.27 -16.17 13.71
C PRO A 424 -21.23 -16.68 14.69
N PHE A 425 -20.70 -17.90 14.50
CA PHE A 425 -19.66 -18.46 15.37
C PHE A 425 -18.38 -17.60 15.33
N CYS A 426 -17.90 -17.22 14.14
CA CYS A 426 -16.73 -16.36 14.00
C CYS A 426 -16.94 -14.97 14.62
N ILE A 427 -18.13 -14.37 14.46
CA ILE A 427 -18.46 -13.07 15.03
C ILE A 427 -18.45 -13.12 16.56
N ILE A 428 -19.10 -14.13 17.16
CA ILE A 428 -19.13 -14.31 18.62
C ILE A 428 -17.72 -14.50 19.16
N LEU A 429 -16.92 -15.34 18.51
CA LEU A 429 -15.57 -15.61 18.97
C LEU A 429 -14.65 -14.39 18.84
N SER A 430 -14.74 -13.65 17.73
CA SER A 430 -13.98 -12.41 17.53
C SER A 430 -14.36 -11.35 18.59
N SER A 431 -15.65 -11.26 18.92
CA SER A 431 -16.16 -10.35 19.96
C SER A 431 -15.67 -10.72 21.36
N ILE A 432 -15.68 -12.01 21.72
CA ILE A 432 -15.22 -12.48 23.04
C ILE A 432 -13.70 -12.28 23.20
N LEU A 433 -12.93 -12.58 22.16
CA LEU A 433 -11.47 -12.48 22.22
C LEU A 433 -10.99 -11.03 22.14
N GLY A 434 -11.74 -10.14 21.48
CA GLY A 434 -11.44 -8.71 21.42
C GLY A 434 -9.97 -8.45 21.09
N ASN A 435 -9.32 -7.53 21.82
CA ASN A 435 -7.90 -7.20 21.66
C ASN A 435 -6.98 -8.01 22.60
N SER A 436 -7.47 -9.08 23.23
CA SER A 436 -6.68 -9.88 24.18
C SER A 436 -5.66 -10.81 23.51
N ILE A 437 -5.78 -11.01 22.19
CA ILE A 437 -4.91 -11.86 21.39
C ILE A 437 -4.10 -11.03 20.40
N SER A 438 -2.87 -11.45 20.13
CA SER A 438 -2.06 -10.89 19.05
C SER A 438 -2.68 -11.15 17.67
N GLU A 439 -2.32 -10.33 16.69
CA GLU A 439 -2.80 -10.48 15.31
C GLU A 439 -2.46 -11.84 14.71
N LEU A 440 -1.24 -12.33 14.93
CA LEU A 440 -0.82 -13.65 14.48
C LEU A 440 -1.68 -14.76 15.10
N GLN A 441 -2.00 -14.67 16.39
CA GLN A 441 -2.88 -15.63 17.05
C GLN A 441 -4.30 -15.58 16.46
N ARG A 442 -4.82 -14.38 16.13
CA ARG A 442 -6.11 -14.24 15.45
C ARG A 442 -6.11 -14.90 14.08
N ILE A 443 -5.08 -14.67 13.28
CA ILE A 443 -4.92 -15.27 11.95
C ILE A 443 -4.91 -16.79 12.06
N ILE A 444 -4.08 -17.35 12.96
CA ILE A 444 -4.01 -18.79 13.21
C ILE A 444 -5.37 -19.34 13.64
N LEU A 445 -6.06 -18.65 14.56
CA LEU A 445 -7.39 -19.06 15.02
C LEU A 445 -8.39 -19.14 13.86
N ILE A 446 -8.41 -18.16 12.96
CA ILE A 446 -9.29 -18.17 11.77
C ILE A 446 -8.98 -19.37 10.87
N MET A 447 -7.69 -19.66 10.62
CA MET A 447 -7.28 -20.85 9.84
C MET A 447 -7.81 -22.15 10.45
N PHE A 448 -7.68 -22.31 11.77
CA PHE A 448 -8.16 -23.49 12.48
C PHE A 448 -9.68 -23.61 12.46
N ILE A 449 -10.41 -22.51 12.64
CA ILE A 449 -11.88 -22.52 12.64
C ILE A 449 -12.42 -22.85 11.25
N LEU A 450 -11.87 -22.23 10.21
CA LEU A 450 -12.20 -22.56 8.83
C LEU A 450 -11.97 -24.05 8.56
N GLY A 451 -10.80 -24.59 8.92
CA GLY A 451 -10.52 -26.02 8.73
C GLY A 451 -11.44 -26.94 9.55
N LEU A 452 -11.70 -26.60 10.82
CA LEU A 452 -12.47 -27.43 11.75
C LEU A 452 -13.98 -27.42 11.46
N LEU A 453 -14.51 -26.37 10.83
CA LEU A 453 -15.93 -26.29 10.49
C LEU A 453 -16.23 -26.74 9.05
N SER A 454 -15.23 -26.80 8.15
CA SER A 454 -15.44 -27.16 6.74
C SER A 454 -15.28 -28.64 6.40
N TRP A 455 -14.66 -29.47 7.25
CA TRP A 455 -14.45 -30.91 6.98
C TRP A 455 -15.71 -31.79 6.79
N PRO A 456 -16.92 -31.45 7.29
CA PRO A 456 -18.09 -32.32 7.13
C PRO A 456 -18.50 -32.62 5.68
N GLY A 457 -18.22 -31.70 4.75
CA GLY A 457 -18.49 -31.90 3.33
C GLY A 457 -17.65 -33.05 2.76
N ILE A 458 -16.34 -32.91 2.84
CA ILE A 458 -15.39 -33.91 2.34
C ILE A 458 -15.49 -35.25 3.09
N ALA A 459 -15.79 -35.28 4.40
CA ALA A 459 -16.01 -36.54 5.12
C ALA A 459 -17.16 -37.38 4.55
N ARG A 460 -18.27 -36.73 4.14
CA ARG A 460 -19.41 -37.42 3.54
C ARG A 460 -19.07 -37.98 2.17
N LEU A 461 -18.30 -37.24 1.37
CA LEU A 461 -17.84 -37.68 0.05
C LEU A 461 -16.86 -38.85 0.16
N VAL A 462 -15.82 -38.71 0.99
CA VAL A 462 -14.85 -39.78 1.25
C VAL A 462 -15.56 -41.02 1.78
N ARG A 463 -16.51 -40.88 2.72
CA ARG A 463 -17.32 -42.00 3.20
C ARG A 463 -18.03 -42.73 2.06
N GLY A 464 -18.68 -41.98 1.17
CA GLY A 464 -19.38 -42.55 0.01
C GLY A 464 -18.44 -43.32 -0.92
N SER A 465 -17.30 -42.73 -1.26
CA SER A 465 -16.29 -43.37 -2.12
C SER A 465 -15.67 -44.60 -1.46
N VAL A 466 -15.39 -44.54 -0.16
CA VAL A 466 -14.84 -45.69 0.60
C VAL A 466 -15.84 -46.83 0.69
N LEU A 467 -17.14 -46.54 0.85
CA LEU A 467 -18.18 -47.57 0.83
C LEU A 467 -18.22 -48.32 -0.51
N ALA A 468 -18.07 -47.60 -1.63
CA ALA A 468 -18.02 -48.20 -2.96
C ALA A 468 -16.76 -49.05 -3.16
N GLU A 469 -15.59 -48.53 -2.81
CA GLU A 469 -14.32 -49.27 -2.97
C GLU A 469 -14.19 -50.46 -2.03
N ARG A 470 -14.81 -50.43 -0.85
CA ARG A 470 -14.75 -51.52 0.12
C ARG A 470 -15.31 -52.85 -0.44
N GLU A 471 -16.26 -52.78 -1.36
CA GLU A 471 -16.92 -53.95 -1.96
C GLU A 471 -16.17 -54.53 -3.17
N GLN A 472 -15.03 -53.94 -3.56
CA GLN A 472 -14.22 -54.39 -4.70
C GLN A 472 -13.41 -55.66 -4.40
N GLU A 473 -13.10 -56.43 -5.45
CA GLU A 473 -12.40 -57.73 -5.34
C GLU A 473 -11.01 -57.61 -4.70
N PHE A 474 -10.26 -56.54 -5.01
CA PHE A 474 -8.92 -56.33 -4.46
C PHE A 474 -8.94 -56.10 -2.93
N VAL A 475 -9.99 -55.48 -2.39
CA VAL A 475 -10.17 -55.30 -0.94
C VAL A 475 -10.48 -56.63 -0.27
N THR A 476 -11.32 -57.45 -0.89
CA THR A 476 -11.66 -58.79 -0.40
C THR A 476 -10.41 -59.69 -0.39
N ALA A 477 -9.59 -59.63 -1.44
CA ALA A 477 -8.31 -60.32 -1.50
C ALA A 477 -7.34 -59.84 -0.41
N ALA A 478 -7.22 -58.52 -0.19
CA ALA A 478 -6.36 -57.96 0.87
C ALA A 478 -6.81 -58.41 2.28
N LYS A 479 -8.12 -58.50 2.54
CA LYS A 479 -8.66 -59.06 3.79
C LYS A 479 -8.30 -60.54 3.94
N ALA A 480 -8.41 -61.33 2.88
CA ALA A 480 -8.05 -62.76 2.90
C ALA A 480 -6.56 -62.99 3.16
N LEU A 481 -5.70 -62.07 2.72
CA LEU A 481 -4.25 -62.07 2.97
C LEU A 481 -3.86 -61.57 4.38
N GLY A 482 -4.83 -61.21 5.23
CA GLY A 482 -4.59 -60.81 6.61
C GLY A 482 -4.05 -59.38 6.79
N VAL A 483 -4.21 -58.51 5.79
CA VAL A 483 -3.82 -57.09 5.92
C VAL A 483 -4.70 -56.41 6.97
N LYS A 484 -4.08 -55.65 7.89
CA LYS A 484 -4.81 -54.91 8.94
C LYS A 484 -5.77 -53.89 8.31
N GLU A 485 -6.95 -53.72 8.89
CA GLU A 485 -8.00 -52.80 8.40
C GLU A 485 -7.49 -51.39 8.07
N PHE A 486 -6.70 -50.79 8.95
CA PHE A 486 -6.12 -49.46 8.71
C PHE A 486 -5.11 -49.45 7.54
N GLY A 487 -4.37 -50.56 7.36
CA GLY A 487 -3.50 -50.76 6.21
C GLY A 487 -4.30 -50.88 4.91
N ILE A 488 -5.49 -51.51 4.95
CA ILE A 488 -6.39 -51.59 3.80
C ILE A 488 -6.90 -50.21 3.40
N ILE A 489 -7.34 -49.41 4.36
CA ILE A 489 -7.79 -48.03 4.11
C ILE A 489 -6.66 -47.21 3.46
N LEU A 490 -5.49 -47.15 4.10
CA LEU A 490 -4.40 -46.27 3.66
C LEU A 490 -3.70 -46.71 2.36
N ARG A 491 -3.49 -48.03 2.16
CA ARG A 491 -2.67 -48.53 1.05
C ARG A 491 -3.47 -49.05 -0.14
N HIS A 492 -4.75 -49.33 0.03
CA HIS A 492 -5.58 -49.91 -1.02
C HIS A 492 -6.77 -49.03 -1.39
N ILE A 493 -7.49 -48.47 -0.41
CA ILE A 493 -8.71 -47.69 -0.69
C ILE A 493 -8.40 -46.21 -0.99
N LEU A 494 -7.68 -45.52 -0.10
CA LEU A 494 -7.38 -44.09 -0.26
C LEU A 494 -6.68 -43.75 -1.58
N PRO A 495 -5.68 -44.54 -2.06
CA PRO A 495 -5.05 -44.30 -3.34
C PRO A 495 -6.04 -44.33 -4.53
N ASN A 496 -7.11 -45.12 -4.44
CA ASN A 496 -8.11 -45.22 -5.51
C ASN A 496 -9.11 -44.05 -5.52
N ILE A 497 -9.25 -43.33 -4.40
CA ILE A 497 -10.18 -42.20 -4.27
C ILE A 497 -9.46 -40.86 -4.12
N ILE A 498 -8.12 -40.85 -4.26
CA ILE A 498 -7.29 -39.65 -4.09
C ILE A 498 -7.72 -38.52 -5.03
N THR A 499 -8.19 -38.87 -6.23
CA THR A 499 -8.66 -37.93 -7.23
C THR A 499 -9.92 -37.20 -6.77
N VAL A 500 -10.86 -37.89 -6.10
CA VAL A 500 -12.04 -37.26 -5.49
C VAL A 500 -11.63 -36.31 -4.35
N ILE A 501 -10.63 -36.70 -3.57
CA ILE A 501 -10.10 -35.88 -2.47
C ILE A 501 -9.46 -34.60 -3.03
N ILE A 502 -8.62 -34.72 -4.07
CA ILE A 502 -7.93 -33.58 -4.69
C ILE A 502 -8.93 -32.58 -5.29
N VAL A 503 -9.93 -33.06 -6.06
CA VAL A 503 -10.97 -32.20 -6.64
C VAL A 503 -11.69 -31.39 -5.56
N ASN A 504 -12.13 -32.05 -4.49
CA ASN A 504 -12.86 -31.37 -3.42
C ASN A 504 -11.95 -30.43 -2.64
N ALA A 505 -10.69 -30.79 -2.38
CA ALA A 505 -9.74 -29.90 -1.74
C ALA A 505 -9.53 -28.60 -2.56
N THR A 506 -9.50 -28.70 -3.89
CA THR A 506 -9.39 -27.52 -4.78
C THR A 506 -10.64 -26.62 -4.71
N LEU A 507 -11.83 -27.19 -4.73
CA LEU A 507 -13.09 -26.43 -4.60
C LEU A 507 -13.27 -25.84 -3.19
N ASP A 508 -12.88 -26.59 -2.16
CA ASP A 508 -12.89 -26.14 -0.77
C ASP A 508 -11.90 -24.98 -0.59
N PHE A 509 -10.77 -24.98 -1.28
CA PHE A 509 -9.80 -23.88 -1.21
C PHE A 509 -10.39 -22.56 -1.71
N ALA A 510 -11.09 -22.59 -2.84
CA ALA A 510 -11.83 -21.44 -3.34
C ALA A 510 -12.87 -20.95 -2.32
N THR A 511 -13.61 -21.89 -1.73
CA THR A 511 -14.64 -21.59 -0.73
C THR A 511 -14.04 -21.00 0.54
N CYS A 512 -12.92 -21.53 1.03
CA CYS A 512 -12.23 -21.02 2.22
C CYS A 512 -11.67 -19.61 1.98
N MET A 513 -11.12 -19.33 0.79
CA MET A 513 -10.70 -17.98 0.42
C MET A 513 -11.87 -17.00 0.41
N LEU A 514 -13.00 -17.38 -0.23
CA LEU A 514 -14.25 -16.60 -0.23
C LEU A 514 -14.75 -16.32 1.19
N THR A 515 -14.72 -17.33 2.04
CA THR A 515 -15.20 -17.24 3.41
C THR A 515 -14.31 -16.34 4.28
N GLU A 516 -12.99 -16.51 4.21
CA GLU A 516 -12.00 -15.65 4.88
C GLU A 516 -12.16 -14.20 4.45
N SER A 517 -12.19 -13.95 3.13
CA SER A 517 -12.28 -12.60 2.59
C SER A 517 -13.61 -11.94 2.94
N SER A 518 -14.71 -12.70 2.98
CA SER A 518 -16.01 -12.19 3.46
C SER A 518 -15.97 -11.79 4.94
N LEU A 519 -15.28 -12.58 5.77
CA LEU A 519 -15.12 -12.28 7.20
C LEU A 519 -14.24 -11.03 7.41
N SER A 520 -13.14 -10.93 6.67
CA SER A 520 -12.24 -9.78 6.65
C SER A 520 -12.94 -8.52 6.12
N PHE A 521 -13.81 -8.66 5.10
CA PHE A 521 -14.65 -7.60 4.53
C PHE A 521 -15.61 -6.94 5.55
N ILE A 522 -16.08 -7.73 6.53
CA ILE A 522 -16.99 -7.27 7.58
C ILE A 522 -16.21 -6.90 8.86
N GLY A 523 -14.87 -7.00 8.84
CA GLY A 523 -14.00 -6.61 9.96
C GLY A 523 -13.84 -7.66 11.06
N PHE A 524 -14.30 -8.89 10.85
CA PHE A 524 -14.17 -10.00 11.81
C PHE A 524 -13.03 -10.97 11.46
N GLY A 525 -12.36 -10.76 10.33
CA GLY A 525 -11.29 -11.60 9.82
C GLY A 525 -9.91 -11.09 10.24
N VAL A 526 -8.97 -11.10 9.30
CA VAL A 526 -7.64 -10.49 9.50
C VAL A 526 -7.80 -8.98 9.54
N THR A 527 -7.38 -8.39 10.66
CA THR A 527 -7.48 -6.95 10.90
C THR A 527 -6.28 -6.22 10.35
N GLU A 528 -6.48 -4.94 9.99
CA GLU A 528 -5.40 -3.98 9.74
C GLU A 528 -4.41 -3.98 10.92
N PRO A 529 -3.09 -3.80 10.69
CA PRO A 529 -2.42 -3.31 9.47
C PRO A 529 -2.17 -4.37 8.38
N ASN A 530 -2.33 -5.65 8.71
CA ASN A 530 -2.15 -6.75 7.76
C ASN A 530 -3.21 -6.70 6.65
N ALA A 531 -2.76 -6.67 5.40
CA ALA A 531 -3.68 -6.70 4.26
C ALA A 531 -4.21 -8.12 4.01
N THR A 532 -5.47 -8.21 3.58
CA THR A 532 -6.09 -9.35 2.89
C THR A 532 -6.94 -8.80 1.76
N TRP A 533 -7.23 -9.61 0.73
CA TRP A 533 -8.14 -9.12 -0.32
C TRP A 533 -9.52 -8.76 0.24
N GLY A 534 -9.98 -9.48 1.27
CA GLY A 534 -11.20 -9.14 1.99
C GLY A 534 -11.16 -7.77 2.65
N ASN A 535 -10.16 -7.48 3.48
CA ASN A 535 -10.14 -6.23 4.23
C ASN A 535 -9.83 -4.99 3.37
N MET A 536 -9.10 -5.17 2.26
CA MET A 536 -8.90 -4.11 1.26
C MET A 536 -10.23 -3.67 0.63
N LEU A 537 -11.22 -4.57 0.57
CA LEU A 537 -12.55 -4.27 0.06
C LEU A 537 -13.45 -3.57 1.07
N ASN A 538 -13.10 -3.49 2.37
CA ASN A 538 -13.93 -2.86 3.42
C ASN A 538 -14.41 -1.46 3.02
N GLY A 539 -13.53 -0.66 2.40
CA GLY A 539 -13.83 0.70 1.96
C GLY A 539 -15.00 0.79 0.99
N ALA A 540 -15.29 -0.28 0.23
CA ALA A 540 -16.41 -0.33 -0.71
C ALA A 540 -17.78 -0.24 -0.03
N GLN A 541 -17.87 -0.39 1.29
CA GLN A 541 -19.11 -0.16 2.05
C GLN A 541 -19.49 1.34 2.11
N ASN A 542 -18.54 2.24 1.85
CA ASN A 542 -18.77 3.69 1.82
C ASN A 542 -19.04 4.17 0.38
N GLY A 543 -20.19 4.80 0.15
CA GLY A 543 -20.59 5.35 -1.15
C GLY A 543 -19.57 6.35 -1.73
N GLN A 544 -18.91 7.14 -0.89
CA GLN A 544 -17.87 8.09 -1.34
C GLN A 544 -16.66 7.38 -1.93
N VAL A 545 -16.31 6.18 -1.42
CA VAL A 545 -15.19 5.39 -1.94
C VAL A 545 -15.55 4.77 -3.28
N ILE A 546 -16.79 4.30 -3.44
CA ILE A 546 -17.27 3.79 -4.72
C ILE A 546 -17.25 4.89 -5.79
N GLU A 547 -17.69 6.09 -5.44
CA GLU A 547 -17.82 7.21 -6.37
C GLU A 547 -16.47 7.83 -6.75
N ASN A 548 -15.62 8.14 -5.76
CA ASN A 548 -14.43 8.98 -5.98
C ASN A 548 -13.11 8.20 -5.99
N TYR A 549 -13.06 7.02 -5.36
CA TYR A 549 -11.79 6.29 -5.14
C TYR A 549 -11.86 4.85 -5.67
N TRP A 550 -12.22 4.72 -6.95
CA TRP A 550 -12.53 3.44 -7.59
C TRP A 550 -11.39 2.40 -7.50
N TRP A 551 -10.14 2.85 -7.53
CA TRP A 551 -8.96 1.97 -7.47
C TRP A 551 -8.86 1.20 -6.15
N ARG A 552 -9.35 1.78 -5.04
CA ARG A 552 -9.28 1.16 -3.70
C ARG A 552 -10.04 -0.15 -3.62
N TRP A 553 -11.12 -0.31 -4.38
CA TRP A 553 -11.94 -1.52 -4.36
C TRP A 553 -11.84 -2.32 -5.66
N LEU A 554 -11.63 -1.68 -6.81
CA LEU A 554 -11.66 -2.35 -8.10
C LEU A 554 -10.49 -3.31 -8.29
N PHE A 555 -9.25 -2.87 -7.99
CA PHE A 555 -8.06 -3.73 -8.10
C PHE A 555 -8.14 -4.97 -7.20
N PRO A 556 -8.42 -4.86 -5.88
CA PRO A 556 -8.60 -6.05 -5.05
C PRO A 556 -9.77 -6.92 -5.49
N ALA A 557 -10.90 -6.35 -5.92
CA ALA A 557 -12.05 -7.13 -6.39
C ALA A 557 -11.73 -7.95 -7.64
N ILE A 558 -11.03 -7.36 -8.63
CA ILE A 558 -10.65 -8.04 -9.86
C ILE A 558 -9.63 -9.15 -9.56
N ALA A 559 -8.57 -8.85 -8.80
CA ALA A 559 -7.55 -9.85 -8.46
C ALA A 559 -8.16 -11.03 -7.72
N PHE A 560 -9.01 -10.76 -6.73
CA PHE A 560 -9.70 -11.77 -5.96
C PHE A 560 -10.69 -12.58 -6.80
N GLY A 561 -11.50 -11.92 -7.62
CA GLY A 561 -12.48 -12.55 -8.50
C GLY A 561 -11.82 -13.46 -9.54
N ILE A 562 -10.80 -12.97 -10.24
CA ILE A 562 -10.05 -13.77 -11.23
C ILE A 562 -9.40 -14.96 -10.54
N CYS A 563 -8.74 -14.77 -9.39
CA CYS A 563 -8.10 -15.87 -8.66
C CYS A 563 -9.11 -16.95 -8.27
N THR A 564 -10.27 -16.54 -7.73
CA THR A 564 -11.34 -17.44 -7.30
C THR A 564 -11.97 -18.21 -8.47
N ILE A 565 -12.24 -17.54 -9.59
CA ILE A 565 -12.76 -18.19 -10.80
C ILE A 565 -11.73 -19.17 -11.34
N SER A 566 -10.47 -18.75 -11.42
CA SER A 566 -9.36 -19.55 -11.95
C SER A 566 -9.21 -20.88 -11.22
N ILE A 567 -9.24 -20.86 -9.87
CA ILE A 567 -9.09 -22.09 -9.10
C ILE A 567 -10.35 -22.98 -9.13
N ASN A 568 -11.55 -22.41 -9.25
CA ASN A 568 -12.76 -23.21 -9.48
C ASN A 568 -12.72 -23.92 -10.83
N CYS A 569 -12.28 -23.24 -11.90
CA CYS A 569 -12.09 -23.87 -13.21
C CYS A 569 -11.09 -25.04 -13.16
N VAL A 570 -10.03 -24.92 -12.34
CA VAL A 570 -9.09 -26.04 -12.09
C VAL A 570 -9.79 -27.20 -11.38
N GLY A 571 -10.59 -26.92 -10.35
CA GLY A 571 -11.36 -27.94 -9.63
C GLY A 571 -12.35 -28.69 -10.53
N ASP A 572 -13.11 -27.96 -11.34
CA ASP A 572 -14.07 -28.53 -12.29
C ASP A 572 -13.38 -29.33 -13.40
N GLY A 573 -12.29 -28.81 -13.98
CA GLY A 573 -11.52 -29.57 -14.98
C GLY A 573 -10.92 -30.85 -14.42
N LEU A 574 -10.44 -30.84 -13.16
CA LEU A 574 -9.99 -32.04 -12.48
C LEU A 574 -11.14 -33.03 -12.30
N ARG A 575 -12.34 -32.55 -11.95
CA ARG A 575 -13.53 -33.38 -11.79
C ARG A 575 -13.93 -34.06 -13.11
N ASP A 576 -14.00 -33.29 -14.19
CA ASP A 576 -14.39 -33.76 -15.51
C ASP A 576 -13.37 -34.75 -16.09
N ALA A 577 -12.09 -34.56 -15.78
CA ALA A 577 -11.02 -35.49 -16.14
C ALA A 577 -11.12 -36.86 -15.43
N ILE A 578 -11.83 -36.93 -14.30
CA ILE A 578 -11.99 -38.15 -13.50
C ILE A 578 -13.30 -38.88 -13.83
N ASP A 579 -14.35 -38.16 -14.22
CA ASP A 579 -15.64 -38.78 -14.54
C ASP A 579 -15.55 -39.58 -15.85
N PRO A 580 -15.69 -40.93 -15.83
CA PRO A 580 -15.60 -41.76 -17.03
C PRO A 580 -16.66 -41.44 -18.08
N LYS A 581 -17.77 -40.80 -17.68
CA LYS A 581 -18.89 -40.43 -18.57
C LYS A 581 -18.71 -39.08 -19.27
N SER A 582 -17.71 -38.29 -18.91
CA SER A 582 -17.45 -37.00 -19.57
C SER A 582 -17.02 -37.18 -21.03
N LYS A 583 -16.37 -38.31 -21.37
CA LYS A 583 -15.93 -38.66 -22.73
C LYS A 583 -17.07 -39.02 -23.71
N GLU A 584 -18.31 -39.19 -23.24
CA GLU A 584 -19.48 -39.53 -24.09
C GLU A 584 -20.32 -38.30 -24.51
N ARG A 585 -19.99 -37.10 -24.04
CA ARG A 585 -20.64 -35.83 -24.41
C ARG A 585 -19.72 -34.98 -25.26
#